data_AF-A0A8K0DH27-F1
#
_entry.id   AF-A0A8K0DH27-F1
#
_cell.length_a   1.000
_cell.length_b   1.000
_cell.length_c   1.000
_cell.angle_alpha   90.00
_cell.angle_beta   90.00
_cell.angle_gamma   90.00
#
_symmetry.space_group_name_H-M   'P 1'
#
loop_
_entity.id
_entity.type
_entity.pdbx_description
1 polymer ?
#
loop_
_entity_poly.entity_id
_entity_poly.type
_entity_poly.pdbx_seq_one_letter_code
_entity_poly.pdbx_strand_id
1 'polypeptide(L)' 'TDEDTKQTFYDTIEESTNTVASFDMKIIIGDFIAKIDKEERNYEIAGKGDLHRKSNKNGQKLID' A
#
# COMPACT_ATOMS: atom_id res chain seq x y z
N THR A 1 -17.54 4.60 10.80
CA THR A 1 -18.06 4.13 9.50
C THR A 1 -17.14 3.03 8.98
N ASP A 2 -17.54 2.25 7.97
CA ASP A 2 -16.67 1.19 7.43
C ASP A 2 -15.32 1.72 6.93
N GLU A 3 -15.28 2.96 6.42
CA GLU A 3 -14.05 3.63 6.02
C GLU A 3 -13.13 3.94 7.22
N ASP A 4 -13.68 4.36 8.36
CA ASP A 4 -12.88 4.61 9.57
C ASP A 4 -12.28 3.31 10.10
N THR A 5 -13.06 2.22 10.11
CA THR A 5 -12.58 0.89 10.52
C THR A 5 -11.46 0.41 9.61
N LYS A 6 -11.62 0.60 8.29
CA LYS A 6 -10.57 0.28 7.31
C LYS A 6 -9.32 1.13 7.53
N GLN A 7 -9.48 2.42 7.78
CA GLN A 7 -8.35 3.31 8.03
C GLN A 7 -7.58 2.88 9.28
N THR A 8 -8.27 2.66 10.41
CA THR A 8 -7.66 2.16 11.65
C THR A 8 -6.91 0.85 11.46
N PHE A 9 -7.44 -0.06 10.62
CA PHE A 9 -6.74 -1.31 10.30
C PHE A 9 -5.40 -1.07 9.59
N TYR A 10 -5.36 -0.23 8.56
CA TYR A 10 -4.10 0.08 7.85
C TYR A 10 -3.12 0.84 8.75
N ASP A 11 -3.61 1.76 9.60
CA ASP A 11 -2.76 2.49 10.53
C ASP A 11 -2.12 1.54 11.57
N THR A 12 -2.87 0.52 12.02
CA THR A 12 -2.33 -0.52 12.92
C THR A 12 -1.21 -1.33 12.25
N ILE A 13 -1.36 -1.65 10.95
CA ILE A 13 -0.29 -2.34 10.20
C ILE A 13 0.95 -1.46 10.11
N GLU A 14 0.79 -0.19 9.77
CA GLU A 14 1.87 0.78 9.68
C GLU A 14 2.61 0.93 11.02
N GLU A 15 1.88 1.13 12.11
CA GLU A 15 2.44 1.21 13.47
C GLU A 15 3.19 -0.08 13.85
N SER A 16 2.58 -1.26 13.65
CA SER A 16 3.18 -2.53 14.01
C SER A 16 4.46 -2.81 13.22
N THR A 17 4.47 -2.50 11.93
CA THR A 17 5.65 -2.69 11.07
C THR A 17 6.76 -1.70 11.39
N ASN A 18 6.43 -0.48 11.83
CA ASN A 18 7.40 0.52 12.30
C ASN A 18 8.12 0.12 13.59
N THR A 19 7.57 -0.82 14.39
CA THR A 19 8.28 -1.36 15.56
C THR A 19 9.44 -2.29 15.21
N VAL A 20 9.45 -2.86 14.00
CA VAL A 20 10.51 -3.75 13.53
C VAL A 20 11.74 -2.92 13.18
N ALA A 21 12.92 -3.34 13.63
CA ALA A 21 14.17 -2.62 13.42
C ALA A 21 14.47 -2.43 11.92
N SER A 22 15.08 -1.30 11.56
CA SER A 22 15.34 -0.95 10.15
C SER A 22 16.33 -1.89 9.45
N PHE A 23 17.13 -2.65 10.21
CA PHE A 23 18.09 -3.61 9.67
C PHE A 23 17.47 -5.00 9.42
N ASP A 24 16.24 -5.23 9.87
CA ASP A 24 15.52 -6.48 9.66
C ASP A 24 14.66 -6.41 8.40
N MET A 25 14.57 -7.53 7.69
CA MET A 25 13.67 -7.66 6.53
C MET A 25 12.21 -7.74 6.98
N LYS A 26 11.36 -6.88 6.41
CA LYS A 26 9.91 -6.89 6.64
C LYS A 26 9.20 -7.40 5.40
N ILE A 27 8.36 -8.43 5.56
CA ILE A 27 7.53 -8.96 4.47
C ILE A 27 6.07 -8.86 4.91
N ILE A 28 5.27 -8.07 4.18
CA ILE A 28 3.83 -7.91 4.42
C ILE A 28 3.09 -8.58 3.26
N ILE A 29 2.20 -9.52 3.55
CA ILE A 29 1.50 -10.32 2.55
C ILE A 29 0.00 -10.19 2.77
N GLY A 30 -0.74 -9.89 1.71
CA GLY A 30 -2.20 -9.81 1.72
C GLY A 30 -2.74 -9.09 0.50
N ASP A 31 -4.06 -9.04 0.37
CA ASP A 31 -4.71 -8.17 -0.61
C ASP A 31 -4.88 -6.77 0.00
N PHE A 32 -4.15 -5.79 -0.54
CA PHE A 32 -4.17 -4.41 -0.06
C PHE A 32 -5.37 -3.60 -0.58
N ILE A 33 -6.20 -4.16 -1.47
CA ILE A 33 -7.33 -3.46 -2.11
C ILE A 33 -6.87 -2.09 -2.68
N ALA A 34 -5.64 -2.07 -3.18
CA ALA A 34 -4.96 -0.90 -3.68
C ALA A 34 -5.16 -0.80 -5.20
N LYS A 35 -5.42 0.41 -5.67
CA LYS A 35 -5.37 0.76 -7.10
C LYS A 35 -4.19 1.69 -7.26
N ILE A 36 -3.30 1.40 -8.19
CA ILE A 36 -2.10 2.19 -8.44
C ILE A 36 -2.15 2.66 -9.89
N ASP A 37 -1.82 3.93 -10.16
CA ASP A 37 -1.80 4.40 -11.53
C ASP A 37 -0.65 3.77 -12.36
N LYS A 38 -0.82 3.84 -13.68
CA LYS A 38 0.11 3.26 -14.66
C LYS A 38 1.30 4.16 -15.03
N GLU A 39 1.71 5.06 -14.13
CA GLU A 39 2.91 5.87 -14.36
C GLU A 39 4.17 5.01 -14.33
N GLU A 40 5.18 5.36 -15.14
CA GLU A 40 6.40 4.53 -15.28
C GLU A 40 7.12 4.31 -13.95
N ARG A 41 7.08 5.31 -13.05
CA ARG A 41 7.64 5.22 -11.70
C ARG A 41 7.00 4.13 -10.83
N ASN A 42 5.77 3.71 -11.14
CA ASN A 42 5.00 2.76 -10.35
C ASN A 42 5.06 1.33 -10.91
N TYR A 43 5.78 1.10 -12.01
CA TYR A 43 5.85 -0.23 -12.66
C TYR A 43 6.50 -1.30 -11.79
N GLU A 44 7.37 -0.93 -10.86
CA GLU A 44 7.97 -1.88 -9.92
C GLU A 44 6.96 -2.39 -8.88
N ILE A 45 5.90 -1.63 -8.62
CA ILE A 45 4.89 -1.93 -7.60
C ILE A 45 3.66 -2.59 -8.23
N ALA A 46 3.13 -2.01 -9.32
CA ALA A 46 1.87 -2.44 -9.95
C ALA A 46 2.05 -3.19 -11.27
N GLY A 47 3.26 -3.19 -11.83
CA GLY A 47 3.56 -3.74 -13.15
C GLY A 47 3.12 -2.83 -14.30
N LYS A 48 3.71 -3.06 -15.49
CA LYS A 48 3.45 -2.28 -16.72
C LYS A 48 2.02 -2.41 -17.25
N GLY A 49 1.30 -3.45 -16.83
CA GLY A 49 -0.03 -3.81 -17.33
C GLY A 49 -1.20 -3.24 -16.53
N ASP A 50 -0.95 -2.44 -15.49
CA ASP A 50 -2.05 -1.87 -14.68
C ASP A 50 -2.99 -1.01 -15.55
N LEU A 51 -4.29 -1.20 -15.34
CA LEU A 51 -5.37 -0.54 -16.07
C LEU A 51 -5.84 0.74 -15.37
N HIS A 52 -5.48 0.92 -14.11
CA HIS A 52 -5.91 2.07 -13.33
C HIS A 52 -5.20 3.36 -13.78
N ARG A 53 -5.99 4.44 -13.90
CA ARG A 53 -5.48 5.77 -14.29
C ARG A 53 -5.21 6.68 -13.08
N LYS A 54 -5.67 6.27 -11.90
CA LYS A 54 -5.57 7.03 -10.66
C LYS A 54 -5.39 6.05 -9.50
N SER A 55 -4.45 6.34 -8.62
CA SER A 55 -4.32 5.56 -7.40
C SER A 55 -5.43 5.92 -6.40
N ASN A 56 -5.98 4.91 -5.71
CA ASN A 56 -6.87 5.16 -4.57
C ASN A 56 -6.05 5.44 -3.30
N LYS A 57 -6.69 5.76 -2.17
CA LYS A 57 -5.98 6.06 -0.90
C LYS A 57 -4.99 4.97 -0.49
N ASN A 58 -5.37 3.71 -0.65
CA ASN A 58 -4.51 2.56 -0.33
C ASN A 58 -3.32 2.46 -1.30
N GLY A 59 -3.53 2.74 -2.59
CA GLY A 59 -2.44 2.77 -3.57
C GLY A 59 -1.47 3.91 -3.31
N GLN A 60 -1.95 5.07 -2.87
CA GLN A 60 -1.08 6.18 -2.46
C GLN A 60 -0.17 5.75 -1.28
N LYS A 61 -0.70 5.04 -0.28
CA LYS A 61 0.08 4.47 0.84
C LYS A 61 1.14 3.43 0.42
N LEU A 62 1.08 2.89 -0.80
CA LEU A 62 2.07 1.92 -1.31
C LEU A 62 3.15 2.54 -2.20
N ILE A 63 2.91 3.75 -2.74
CA ILE A 63 3.82 4.43 -3.67
C ILE A 63 4.59 5.60 -3.04
N ASP A 64 4.08 6.17 -1.93
CA ASP A 64 4.79 7.14 -1.08
C ASP A 64 5.69 6.42 -0.07
#